data_AF-A0A937P894-F1
#
_entry.id   AF-A0A937P894-F1
#
_cell.length_a   1.000
_cell.length_b   1.000
_cell.length_c   1.000
_cell.angle_alpha   90.00
_cell.angle_beta   90.00
_cell.angle_gamma   90.00
#
_symmetry.space_group_name_H-M   'P 1'
#
loop_
_entity.id
_entity.type
_entity.pdbx_description
1 polymer ?
#
loop_
_entity_poly.entity_id
_entity_poly.type
_entity_poly.pdbx_seq_one_letter_code
_entity_poly.pdbx_strand_id
1 'polypeptide(L)'
;MVNKPIPYTNLFNGHGSYGVFTIESENSFATMRMNEFIMDRFAAIFFQQDFGKLLFKREKFQPGIVMATHVGYGELLHTENHEGIDIQTMDKGYIESGLLIKNLLNQWFIGYGLGVFYRYGPYSLNKTIDNFAFKFTISFNL
;
A
#
# COMPACT_ATOMS: atom_id res chain seq x y z
N MET A 1 9.54 16.80 -6.88
CA MET A 1 9.08 17.66 -7.99
C MET A 1 10.19 17.73 -9.03
N VAL A 2 9.90 17.36 -10.27
CA VAL A 2 10.81 17.48 -11.42
C VAL A 2 10.34 18.63 -12.30
N ASN A 3 11.24 19.55 -12.65
CA ASN A 3 10.91 20.80 -13.37
C ASN A 3 11.44 20.85 -14.82
N LYS A 4 11.92 19.73 -15.36
CA LYS A 4 12.52 19.66 -16.70
C LYS A 4 11.92 18.48 -17.48
N PRO A 5 11.82 18.56 -18.82
CA PRO A 5 11.40 17.42 -19.62
C PRO A 5 12.44 16.31 -19.50
N ILE A 6 12.01 15.16 -18.99
CA ILE A 6 12.86 14.00 -18.73
C ILE A 6 12.22 12.76 -19.35
N PRO A 7 13.01 11.73 -19.70
CA PRO A 7 12.45 10.45 -20.16
C PRO A 7 11.51 9.83 -19.11
N TYR A 8 10.54 9.04 -19.58
CA TYR A 8 9.58 8.31 -18.75
C TYR A 8 10.24 7.56 -17.58
N THR A 9 11.38 6.92 -17.83
CA THR A 9 12.12 6.12 -16.84
C THR A 9 12.62 6.92 -15.64
N ASN A 10 12.68 8.25 -15.76
CA ASN A 10 13.19 9.14 -14.72
C ASN A 10 12.05 9.82 -13.94
N LEU A 11 10.78 9.57 -14.30
CA LEU A 11 9.63 10.05 -13.54
C LEU A 11 9.43 9.21 -12.28
N PHE A 12 8.72 9.78 -11.30
CA PHE A 12 8.38 9.04 -10.10
C PHE A 12 7.24 8.07 -10.38
N ASN A 13 7.34 6.89 -9.79
CA ASN A 13 6.28 5.90 -9.73
C ASN A 13 5.78 5.77 -8.29
N GLY A 14 4.51 5.43 -8.13
CA GLY A 14 3.97 5.14 -6.81
C GLY A 14 4.66 3.93 -6.16
N HIS A 15 4.90 3.98 -4.85
CA HIS A 15 5.49 2.88 -4.09
C HIS A 15 4.49 1.73 -3.90
N GLY A 16 4.14 1.04 -4.98
CA GLY A 16 3.21 -0.08 -4.98
C GLY A 16 3.88 -1.42 -4.67
N SER A 17 3.28 -2.19 -3.78
CA SER A 17 3.70 -3.56 -3.42
C SER A 17 2.66 -4.62 -3.78
N TYR A 18 1.77 -4.32 -4.74
CA TYR A 18 0.67 -5.22 -5.09
C TYR A 18 1.15 -6.61 -5.52
N GLY A 19 0.54 -7.60 -4.89
CA GLY A 19 0.49 -8.98 -5.30
C GLY A 19 -0.78 -9.58 -4.71
N VAL A 20 -1.41 -10.53 -5.40
CA VAL A 20 -2.66 -11.16 -4.91
C VAL A 20 -2.46 -11.69 -3.48
N PHE A 21 -1.33 -12.33 -3.25
CA PHE A 21 -0.85 -12.72 -1.92
C PHE A 21 0.66 -12.49 -1.87
N THR A 22 1.13 -11.61 -0.98
CA THR A 22 2.56 -11.28 -0.87
C THR A 22 2.91 -10.86 0.56
N ILE A 23 4.19 -10.60 0.83
CA ILE A 23 4.65 -10.10 2.13
C ILE A 23 4.24 -8.63 2.27
N GLU A 24 3.85 -8.26 3.48
CA GLU A 24 3.59 -6.86 3.80
C GLU A 24 4.87 -6.03 3.71
N SER A 25 4.75 -4.82 3.18
CA SER A 25 5.86 -3.89 3.03
C SER A 25 5.46 -2.58 3.66
N GLU A 26 6.18 -2.21 4.71
CA GLU A 26 5.99 -0.96 5.43
C GLU A 26 6.14 0.24 4.48
N ASN A 27 5.37 1.31 4.73
CA ASN A 27 5.38 2.57 3.96
C ASN A 27 5.21 2.38 2.44
N SER A 28 4.43 1.39 2.04
CA SER A 28 4.09 1.12 0.64
C SER A 28 2.59 0.97 0.47
N PHE A 29 2.11 1.24 -0.74
CA PHE A 29 0.73 0.99 -1.11
C PHE A 29 0.54 -0.49 -1.44
N ALA A 30 -0.23 -1.19 -0.60
CA ALA A 30 -0.45 -2.63 -0.69
C ALA A 30 -1.24 -3.05 -1.92
N THR A 31 -2.16 -2.20 -2.39
CA THR A 31 -3.08 -2.47 -3.49
C THR A 31 -2.68 -1.82 -4.82
N MET A 32 -1.66 -0.95 -4.80
CA MET A 32 -1.14 -0.25 -5.97
C MET A 32 -0.20 -1.13 -6.78
N ARG A 33 -0.45 -1.21 -8.09
CA ARG A 33 0.37 -2.00 -9.01
C ARG A 33 1.65 -1.27 -9.37
N MET A 34 2.66 -2.05 -9.74
CA MET A 34 3.90 -1.52 -10.27
C MET A 34 3.62 -0.69 -11.52
N ASN A 35 4.16 0.52 -11.57
CA ASN A 35 4.00 1.48 -12.68
C ASN A 35 2.52 1.82 -13.00
N GLU A 36 1.62 1.73 -12.02
CA GLU A 36 0.22 2.13 -12.21
C GLU A 36 0.06 3.66 -12.30
N PHE A 37 0.91 4.40 -11.59
CA PHE A 37 0.87 5.86 -11.56
C PHE A 37 2.24 6.44 -11.84
N ILE A 38 2.26 7.44 -12.73
CA ILE A 38 3.45 8.17 -13.13
C ILE A 38 3.25 9.65 -12.76
N MET A 39 4.28 10.27 -12.19
CA MET A 39 4.17 11.65 -11.68
C MET A 39 5.52 12.37 -11.65
N ASP A 40 5.49 13.69 -11.80
CA ASP A 40 6.67 14.56 -11.59
C ASP A 40 6.74 15.10 -10.15
N ARG A 41 5.60 15.11 -9.46
CA ARG A 41 5.44 15.54 -8.07
C ARG A 41 4.41 14.66 -7.39
N PHE A 42 4.67 14.35 -6.14
CA PHE A 42 3.72 13.59 -5.34
C PHE A 42 3.93 13.82 -3.86
N ALA A 43 2.89 13.50 -3.10
CA ALA A 43 2.89 13.34 -1.66
C ALA A 43 2.21 12.02 -1.33
N ALA A 44 2.72 11.32 -0.33
CA ALA A 44 2.12 10.11 0.20
C ALA A 44 2.15 10.17 1.72
N ILE A 45 1.04 9.77 2.35
CA ILE A 45 0.86 9.69 3.79
C ILE A 45 0.52 8.24 4.11
N PHE A 46 1.32 7.62 4.96
CA PHE A 46 1.10 6.27 5.45
C PHE A 46 0.76 6.35 6.94
N PHE A 47 -0.51 6.13 7.27
CA PHE A 47 -0.98 6.10 8.66
C PHE A 47 -1.20 4.67 9.10
N GLN A 48 -0.60 4.28 10.23
CA GLN A 48 -0.80 2.97 10.84
C GLN A 48 -1.04 3.14 12.34
N GLN A 49 -2.11 2.51 12.83
CA GLN A 49 -2.44 2.44 14.25
C GLN A 49 -2.33 0.99 14.71
N ASP A 50 -1.33 0.71 15.54
CA ASP A 50 -1.20 -0.57 16.23
C ASP A 50 -2.00 -0.51 17.55
N PHE A 51 -2.98 -1.40 17.70
CA PHE A 51 -3.75 -1.56 18.94
C PHE A 51 -3.06 -2.51 19.93
N GLY A 52 -1.91 -3.07 19.55
CA GLY A 52 -1.15 -4.04 20.32
C GLY A 52 -1.97 -5.28 20.64
N LYS A 53 -1.59 -5.94 21.74
CA LYS A 53 -2.27 -7.14 22.29
C LYS A 53 -3.48 -6.79 23.17
N LEU A 54 -3.90 -5.51 23.19
CA LEU A 54 -4.86 -5.00 24.18
C LEU A 54 -6.28 -5.54 23.99
N LEU A 55 -6.65 -5.88 22.76
CA LEU A 55 -8.01 -6.34 22.43
C LEU A 55 -8.25 -7.81 22.79
N PHE A 56 -7.21 -8.64 22.84
CA PHE A 56 -7.32 -10.08 23.13
C PHE A 56 -6.19 -10.53 24.07
N LYS A 57 -6.52 -10.68 25.36
CA LYS A 57 -5.62 -11.26 26.37
C LYS A 57 -6.06 -12.67 26.75
N ARG A 58 -5.68 -13.67 25.95
CA ARG A 58 -5.68 -15.08 26.37
C ARG A 58 -4.24 -15.56 26.49
N GLU A 59 -3.93 -16.42 27.46
CA GLU A 59 -2.54 -16.81 27.80
C GLU A 59 -1.69 -17.25 26.61
N LYS A 60 -2.27 -17.96 25.63
CA LYS A 60 -1.55 -18.48 24.45
C LYS A 60 -1.93 -17.81 23.12
N PHE A 61 -2.91 -16.91 23.11
CA PHE A 61 -3.43 -16.29 21.89
C PHE A 61 -3.66 -14.79 22.11
N GLN A 62 -2.72 -14.00 21.59
CA GLN A 62 -2.71 -12.55 21.73
C GLN A 62 -2.42 -11.91 20.36
N PRO A 63 -3.37 -12.02 19.41
CA PRO A 63 -3.22 -11.38 18.11
C PRO A 63 -3.15 -9.86 18.29
N GLY A 64 -2.18 -9.24 17.61
CA GLY A 64 -2.09 -7.79 17.49
C GLY A 64 -2.93 -7.33 16.31
N ILE A 65 -3.75 -6.29 16.49
CA ILE A 65 -4.51 -5.70 15.39
C ILE A 65 -3.86 -4.38 15.01
N VAL A 66 -3.58 -4.22 13.72
CA VAL A 66 -3.09 -2.98 13.13
C VAL A 66 -4.09 -2.52 12.08
N MET A 67 -4.51 -1.27 12.17
CA MET A 67 -5.28 -0.62 11.13
C MET A 67 -4.34 0.30 10.35
N ALA A 68 -4.40 0.23 9.03
CA ALA A 68 -3.58 1.05 8.14
C ALA A 68 -4.47 1.82 7.17
N THR A 69 -4.14 3.07 6.93
CA THR A 69 -4.75 3.90 5.90
C THR A 69 -3.66 4.67 5.20
N HIS A 70 -3.58 4.51 3.88
CA HIS A 70 -2.58 5.17 3.06
C HIS A 70 -3.27 6.06 2.04
N VAL A 71 -2.72 7.27 1.86
CA VAL A 71 -3.24 8.28 0.94
C VAL A 71 -2.10 8.79 0.07
N GLY A 72 -2.29 8.78 -1.23
CA GLY A 72 -1.36 9.31 -2.22
C GLY A 72 -2.01 10.41 -3.05
N TYR A 73 -1.24 11.42 -3.41
CA TYR A 73 -1.66 12.45 -4.36
C TYR A 73 -0.47 12.84 -5.22
N GLY A 74 -0.67 13.02 -6.52
CA GLY A 74 0.42 13.29 -7.44
C GLY A 74 -0.05 13.57 -8.84
N GLU A 75 0.71 14.43 -9.51
CA GLU A 75 0.36 15.00 -10.80
C GLU A 75 1.54 14.88 -11.76
N LEU A 76 1.23 15.00 -13.06
CA LEU A 76 2.19 15.14 -14.13
C LEU A 76 1.76 16.34 -14.96
N LEU A 77 2.56 17.41 -14.98
CA LEU A 77 2.17 18.67 -15.63
C LEU A 77 2.21 18.62 -17.15
N HIS A 78 3.15 17.87 -17.72
CA HIS A 78 3.40 17.85 -19.17
C HIS A 78 3.23 16.44 -19.73
N THR A 79 2.01 15.92 -19.70
CA THR A 79 1.68 14.60 -20.27
C THR A 79 1.95 14.52 -21.77
N GLU A 80 1.85 15.65 -22.48
CA GLU A 80 2.12 15.78 -23.91
C GLU A 80 3.55 15.45 -24.31
N ASN A 81 4.51 15.50 -23.38
CA ASN A 81 5.91 15.14 -23.65
C ASN A 81 6.13 13.63 -23.78
N HIS A 82 5.09 12.82 -23.56
CA HIS A 82 5.15 11.38 -23.48
C HIS A 82 4.10 10.74 -24.41
N GLU A 83 4.37 10.78 -25.71
CA GLU A 83 3.49 10.18 -26.72
C GLU A 83 3.59 8.65 -26.75
N GLY A 84 2.46 7.98 -27.00
CA GLY A 84 2.39 6.53 -27.20
C GLY A 84 2.35 5.68 -25.93
N ILE A 85 2.20 6.30 -24.75
CA ILE A 85 2.06 5.63 -23.46
C ILE A 85 0.73 6.05 -22.83
N ASP A 86 -0.05 5.09 -22.32
CA ASP A 86 -1.23 5.39 -21.52
C ASP A 86 -0.77 5.82 -20.12
N ILE A 87 -0.77 7.13 -19.87
CA ILE A 87 -0.30 7.70 -18.60
C ILE A 87 -1.47 7.88 -17.66
N GLN A 88 -1.36 7.24 -16.51
CA GLN A 88 -2.26 7.46 -15.40
C GLN A 88 -1.52 8.18 -14.27
N THR A 89 -2.14 9.23 -13.72
CA THR A 89 -1.65 9.98 -12.55
C THR A 89 -2.58 9.72 -11.36
N MET A 90 -2.19 10.17 -10.17
CA MET A 90 -3.01 10.08 -8.94
C MET A 90 -3.56 11.45 -8.50
N ASP A 91 -3.97 12.26 -9.48
CA ASP A 91 -4.46 13.64 -9.36
C ASP A 91 -5.81 13.76 -8.64
N LYS A 92 -6.56 12.67 -8.53
CA LYS A 92 -7.84 12.61 -7.79
C LYS A 92 -7.69 12.06 -6.37
N GLY A 93 -6.46 11.77 -5.96
CA GLY A 93 -6.16 11.14 -4.69
C GLY A 93 -6.36 9.62 -4.73
N TYR A 94 -5.29 8.89 -4.42
CA TYR A 94 -5.28 7.45 -4.21
C TYR A 94 -5.47 7.14 -2.73
N ILE A 95 -6.41 6.25 -2.40
CA ILE A 95 -6.65 5.86 -1.01
C ILE A 95 -6.79 4.34 -0.92
N GLU A 96 -6.12 3.78 0.07
CA GLU A 96 -6.34 2.41 0.52
C GLU A 96 -6.41 2.34 2.03
N SER A 97 -7.17 1.37 2.53
CA SER A 97 -7.14 1.03 3.94
C SER A 97 -6.99 -0.48 4.10
N GLY A 98 -6.37 -0.89 5.19
CA GLY A 98 -6.14 -2.28 5.50
C GLY A 98 -6.25 -2.58 6.97
N LEU A 99 -6.48 -3.85 7.24
CA LEU A 99 -6.47 -4.43 8.56
C LEU A 99 -5.43 -5.54 8.56
N LEU A 100 -4.50 -5.49 9.50
CA LEU A 100 -3.51 -6.54 9.72
C LEU A 100 -3.72 -7.18 11.08
N ILE A 101 -3.59 -8.49 11.12
CA ILE A 101 -3.61 -9.32 12.31
C ILE A 101 -2.22 -9.92 12.44
N LYS A 102 -1.41 -9.33 13.31
CA LYS A 102 -0.07 -9.80 13.66
C LYS A 102 -0.15 -10.88 14.75
N ASN A 103 0.89 -11.70 14.85
CA ASN A 103 1.05 -12.69 15.92
C ASN A 103 -0.13 -13.70 16.03
N LEU A 104 -0.72 -14.07 14.90
CA LEU A 104 -1.75 -15.12 14.84
C LEU A 104 -1.14 -16.49 15.19
N LEU A 105 0.07 -16.74 14.72
CA LEU A 105 0.88 -17.91 15.05
C LEU A 105 2.25 -17.43 15.51
N ASN A 106 2.62 -17.77 16.75
CA ASN A 106 3.93 -17.43 17.30
C ASN A 106 4.79 -18.69 17.38
N GLN A 107 5.97 -18.63 16.77
CA GLN A 107 6.99 -19.66 16.87
C GLN A 107 8.30 -19.02 17.31
N TRP A 108 8.77 -19.40 18.50
CA TRP A 108 10.00 -18.87 19.07
C TRP A 108 9.95 -17.33 19.20
N PHE A 109 10.82 -16.59 18.52
CA PHE A 109 10.85 -15.13 18.47
C PHE A 109 10.19 -14.56 17.20
N ILE A 110 9.53 -15.39 16.37
CA ILE A 110 8.87 -14.97 15.13
C ILE A 110 7.35 -15.11 15.28
N GLY A 111 6.63 -14.02 15.01
CA GLY A 111 5.18 -13.99 14.90
C GLY A 111 4.75 -13.88 13.45
N TYR A 112 3.84 -14.75 13.04
CA TYR A 112 3.23 -14.73 11.71
C TYR A 112 1.82 -14.16 11.80
N GLY A 113 1.40 -13.50 10.74
CA GLY A 113 0.09 -12.88 10.65
C GLY A 113 -0.36 -12.68 9.22
N LEU A 114 -1.58 -12.15 9.10
CA LEU A 114 -2.23 -11.90 7.82
C LEU A 114 -2.82 -10.51 7.83
N GLY A 115 -2.81 -9.85 6.68
CA GLY A 115 -3.45 -8.58 6.46
C GLY A 115 -4.25 -8.58 5.18
N VAL A 116 -5.23 -7.70 5.14
CA VAL A 116 -6.01 -7.41 3.93
C VAL A 116 -6.05 -5.91 3.76
N PHE A 117 -5.79 -5.46 2.53
CA PHE A 117 -5.93 -4.08 2.12
C PHE A 117 -6.98 -3.99 1.02
N TYR A 118 -7.65 -2.85 0.98
CA TYR A 118 -8.66 -2.53 -0.01
C TYR A 118 -8.46 -1.09 -0.48
N ARG A 119 -8.31 -0.89 -1.79
CA ARG A 119 -8.38 0.45 -2.38
C ARG A 119 -9.81 0.86 -2.68
N TYR A 120 -10.08 2.14 -2.51
CA TYR A 120 -11.37 2.74 -2.80
C TYR A 120 -11.20 4.19 -3.27
N GLY A 121 -12.29 4.78 -3.76
CA GLY A 121 -12.29 6.12 -4.33
C GLY A 121 -12.08 6.12 -5.85
N PRO A 122 -11.55 7.20 -6.43
CA PRO A 122 -11.51 7.42 -7.88
C PRO A 122 -10.74 6.36 -8.68
N TYR A 123 -9.81 5.65 -8.02
CA TYR A 123 -8.94 4.65 -8.63
C TYR A 123 -9.35 3.20 -8.27
N SER A 124 -10.61 2.99 -7.89
CA SER A 124 -11.18 1.64 -7.76
C SER A 124 -11.35 0.99 -9.13
N LEU A 125 -11.03 -0.29 -9.24
CA LEU A 125 -11.24 -1.08 -10.46
C LEU A 125 -12.63 -1.69 -10.53
N ASN A 126 -13.05 -2.00 -11.76
CA ASN A 126 -14.34 -2.61 -12.08
C ASN A 126 -14.60 -3.92 -11.34
N LYS A 127 -13.58 -4.76 -11.15
CA LYS A 127 -13.70 -6.02 -10.41
C LYS A 127 -13.33 -5.78 -8.95
N THR A 128 -14.28 -6.04 -8.05
CA THR A 128 -14.09 -5.87 -6.61
C THR A 128 -12.87 -6.63 -6.07
N ILE A 129 -12.60 -7.83 -6.59
CA ILE A 129 -11.44 -8.65 -6.17
C ILE A 129 -10.10 -8.01 -6.53
N ASP A 130 -10.03 -7.22 -7.61
CA ASP A 130 -8.79 -6.56 -8.05
C ASP A 130 -8.46 -5.32 -7.20
N ASN A 131 -9.39 -4.93 -6.31
CA ASN A 131 -9.19 -3.87 -5.31
C ASN A 131 -8.66 -4.41 -3.98
N PHE A 132 -8.65 -5.73 -3.79
CA PHE A 132 -8.09 -6.37 -2.60
C PHE A 132 -6.62 -6.75 -2.80
N ALA A 133 -5.84 -6.62 -1.74
CA ALA A 133 -4.50 -7.21 -1.63
C ALA A 133 -4.38 -7.96 -0.31
N PHE A 134 -4.00 -9.23 -0.38
CA PHE A 134 -3.76 -10.04 0.80
C PHE A 134 -2.27 -10.04 1.13
N LYS A 135 -1.96 -9.80 2.40
CA LYS A 135 -0.60 -9.63 2.88
C LYS A 135 -0.27 -10.65 3.96
N PHE A 136 0.95 -11.16 3.93
CA PHE A 136 1.51 -11.97 5.00
C PHE A 136 2.44 -11.09 5.83
N THR A 137 2.22 -11.04 7.15
CA THR A 137 3.01 -10.21 8.06
C THR A 137 3.95 -11.09 8.86
N ILE A 138 5.21 -10.65 8.97
CA ILE A 138 6.22 -11.29 9.83
C ILE A 138 6.61 -10.25 10.88
N SER A 139 6.63 -10.66 12.15
CA SER A 139 6.99 -9.80 13.27
C SER A 139 8.04 -10.47 14.14
N PHE A 140 9.06 -9.74 14.54
CA PHE A 140 10.09 -10.25 15.45
C PHE A 140 9.74 -9.84 16.88
N ASN A 141 9.40 -10.83 17.71
CA ASN A 141 9.18 -10.69 19.14
C ASN A 141 10.51 -10.96 19.85
N LEU A 142 11.44 -9.99 19.81
CA LEU A 142 12.65 -10.01 20.64
C LEU A 142 12.35 -9.53 22.06
#